data_AF-A0A7C2QCL6-F1
#
_entry.id   AF-A0A7C2QCL6-F1
#
_cell.length_a   1.000
_cell.length_b   1.000
_cell.length_c   1.000
_cell.angle_alpha   90.00
_cell.angle_beta   90.00
_cell.angle_gamma   90.00
#
_symmetry.space_group_name_H-M   'P 1'
#
loop_
_entity.id
_entity.type
_entity.pdbx_description
1 polymer ?
#
loop_
_entity_poly.entity_id
_entity_poly.type
_entity_poly.pdbx_seq_one_letter_code
_entity_poly.pdbx_strand_id
1 'polypeptide(L)'
;MQRPEDLEVYLYSYGPKSEVSIGQRTLTLEPDIFIALEGTGTFEGISLEERLQSFLEKGKDLEKFASKMHSESTRRGHASLSTSGIHSV
;
A
#
# COMPACT_ATOMS: atom_id res chain seq x y z
N MET A 1 -24.35 -14.07 2.30
CA MET A 1 -23.25 -13.70 1.40
C MET A 1 -22.78 -12.33 1.87
N GLN A 2 -21.56 -12.22 2.42
CA GLN A 2 -21.01 -10.92 2.84
C GLN A 2 -20.87 -10.04 1.59
N ARG A 3 -21.28 -8.77 1.69
CA ARG A 3 -21.09 -7.84 0.58
C ARG A 3 -19.62 -7.38 0.64
N PRO A 4 -18.96 -7.14 -0.50
CA PRO A 4 -17.56 -6.69 -0.51
C PRO A 4 -17.31 -5.42 0.32
N GLU A 5 -18.33 -4.58 0.49
CA GLU A 5 -18.33 -3.38 1.34
C GLU A 5 -18.27 -3.65 2.85
N ASP A 6 -18.47 -4.90 3.28
CA ASP A 6 -18.40 -5.33 4.67
C ASP A 6 -17.03 -5.97 5.02
N LEU A 7 -16.03 -5.91 4.11
CA LEU A 7 -14.69 -6.50 4.31
C LEU A 7 -13.70 -5.47 4.88
N GLU A 8 -13.22 -5.70 6.10
CA GLU A 8 -12.08 -4.96 6.65
C GLU A 8 -10.76 -5.57 6.15
N VAL A 9 -9.88 -4.71 5.62
CA VAL A 9 -8.55 -5.11 5.17
C VAL A 9 -7.53 -4.82 6.25
N TYR A 10 -6.87 -5.88 6.70
CA TYR A 10 -5.78 -5.80 7.66
C TYR A 10 -4.42 -5.87 6.96
N LEU A 11 -3.55 -4.92 7.28
CA LEU A 11 -2.16 -4.90 6.80
C LEU A 11 -1.32 -5.72 7.78
N TYR A 12 -0.96 -6.95 7.40
CA TYR A 12 -0.19 -7.84 8.26
C TYR A 12 1.30 -7.50 8.29
N SER A 13 1.81 -6.92 7.20
CA SER A 13 3.19 -6.45 7.03
C SER A 13 4.25 -7.52 7.31
N TYR A 14 3.92 -8.78 6.98
CA TYR A 14 4.88 -9.87 7.05
C TYR A 14 5.73 -9.92 5.78
N GLY A 15 7.05 -10.01 5.95
CA GLY A 15 8.00 -10.14 4.84
C GLY A 15 9.19 -9.17 4.95
N PRO A 16 9.99 -9.07 3.87
CA PRO A 16 11.15 -8.19 3.84
C PRO A 16 10.71 -6.73 3.79
N LYS A 17 11.28 -5.91 4.67
CA LYS A 17 11.14 -4.47 4.61
C LYS A 17 12.04 -3.90 3.52
N SER A 18 11.62 -2.78 2.93
CA SER A 18 12.38 -2.09 1.89
C SER A 18 12.92 -0.76 2.41
N GLU A 19 14.19 -0.49 2.17
CA GLU A 19 14.75 0.84 2.41
C GLU A 19 14.64 1.69 1.14
N VAL A 20 14.02 2.86 1.28
CA VAL A 20 13.84 3.82 0.17
C VAL A 20 14.51 5.13 0.56
N SER A 21 15.39 5.63 -0.30
CA SER A 21 16.11 6.88 -0.07
C SER A 21 15.44 8.03 -0.83
N ILE A 22 15.12 9.10 -0.11
CA ILE A 22 14.54 10.33 -0.66
C ILE A 22 15.39 11.51 -0.19
N GLY A 23 16.14 12.10 -1.13
CA GLY A 23 17.11 13.15 -0.81
C GLY A 23 18.14 12.65 0.20
N GLN A 24 18.18 13.26 1.39
CA GLN A 24 19.08 12.89 2.49
C GLN A 24 18.44 11.96 3.54
N ARG A 25 17.20 11.51 3.31
CA ARG A 25 16.46 10.65 4.25
C ARG A 25 16.38 9.24 3.70
N THR A 26 16.52 8.26 4.58
CA THR A 26 16.22 6.85 4.28
C THR A 26 15.02 6.45 5.12
N LEU A 27 14.02 5.86 4.45
CA LEU A 27 12.78 5.42 5.06
C LEU A 27 12.68 3.90 4.90
N THR A 28 12.35 3.22 6.00
CA THR A 28 12.00 1.80 5.95
C THR A 28 10.51 1.67 5.72
N LEU A 29 10.12 0.99 4.64
CA LEU A 29 8.74 0.69 4.32
C LEU A 29 8.43 -0.76 4.67
N GLU A 30 7.28 -0.96 5.32
CA GLU A 30 6.69 -2.28 5.49
C GLU A 30 6.22 -2.84 4.12
N PRO A 31 6.22 -4.18 3.94
CA PRO A 31 5.88 -4.81 2.66
C PRO A 31 4.55 -4.34 2.07
N ASP A 32 3.51 -4.24 2.89
CA ASP A 32 2.18 -3.84 2.42
C ASP A 32 2.14 -2.40 1.90
N ILE A 33 2.90 -1.51 2.53
CA ILE A 33 3.01 -0.10 2.14
C ILE A 33 3.81 0.00 0.84
N PHE A 34 4.94 -0.70 0.77
CA PHE A 34 5.79 -0.75 -0.42
C PHE A 34 4.98 -1.20 -1.64
N ILE A 35 4.26 -2.33 -1.53
CA ILE A 35 3.47 -2.90 -2.62
C ILE A 35 2.34 -1.95 -3.06
N ALA A 36 1.64 -1.31 -2.11
CA ALA A 36 0.58 -0.36 -2.43
C ALA A 36 1.11 0.88 -3.16
N LEU A 37 2.27 1.39 -2.77
CA LEU A 37 2.90 2.54 -3.42
C LEU A 37 3.37 2.18 -4.84
N GLU A 38 4.11 1.08 -5.00
CA GLU A 38 4.58 0.54 -6.29
C GLU A 38 3.43 0.31 -7.27
N GLY A 39 2.36 -0.35 -6.81
CA GLY A 39 1.20 -0.65 -7.64
C GLY A 39 0.53 0.61 -8.20
N THR A 40 0.54 1.72 -7.46
CA THR A 40 0.01 3.00 -7.96
C THR A 40 1.02 3.83 -8.76
N GLY A 41 2.30 3.79 -8.40
CA GLY A 41 3.37 4.48 -9.15
C GLY A 41 3.46 3.99 -10.59
N THR A 42 3.30 2.68 -10.80
CA THR A 42 3.24 2.05 -12.13
C THR A 42 2.11 2.61 -13.00
N PHE A 43 0.93 2.87 -12.42
CA PHE A 43 -0.21 3.42 -13.16
C PHE A 43 0.00 4.89 -13.54
N GLU A 44 0.66 5.66 -12.68
CA GLU A 44 0.89 7.09 -12.87
C GLU A 44 2.19 7.40 -13.63
N GLY A 45 3.03 6.39 -13.90
CA GLY A 45 4.30 6.55 -14.61
C GLY A 45 5.36 7.30 -13.82
N ILE A 46 5.32 7.21 -12.48
CA ILE A 46 6.26 7.88 -11.56
C ILE A 46 6.98 6.84 -10.69
N SER A 47 8.18 7.18 -10.24
CA SER A 47 8.96 6.30 -9.37
C SER A 47 8.37 6.20 -7.96
N LEU A 48 8.77 5.15 -7.22
CA LEU A 48 8.42 5.00 -5.81
C LEU A 48 8.85 6.19 -4.97
N GLU A 49 10.06 6.70 -5.21
CA GLU A 49 10.65 7.84 -4.52
C GLU A 49 9.84 9.11 -4.79
N GLU A 50 9.48 9.39 -6.05
CA GLU A 50 8.67 10.54 -6.43
C GLU A 50 7.29 10.47 -5.76
N ARG A 51 6.68 9.28 -5.76
CA ARG A 51 5.39 9.04 -5.11
C ARG A 51 5.47 9.26 -3.60
N LEU A 52 6.44 8.64 -2.95
CA LEU A 52 6.62 8.70 -1.51
C LEU A 52 6.98 10.13 -1.07
N GLN A 53 7.82 10.84 -1.82
CA GLN A 53 8.09 12.26 -1.60
C GLN A 53 6.80 13.09 -1.66
N SER A 54 5.97 12.89 -2.70
CA SER A 54 4.70 13.59 -2.83
C SER A 54 3.75 13.32 -1.65
N PHE A 55 3.74 12.10 -1.12
CA PHE A 55 2.92 11.74 0.03
C PHE A 55 3.39 12.41 1.32
N LEU A 56 4.69 12.44 1.55
CA LEU A 56 5.29 13.09 2.71
C LEU A 56 5.06 14.60 2.71
N GLU A 57 5.24 15.25 1.55
CA GLU A 57 4.97 16.68 1.38
C GLU A 57 3.51 17.04 1.63
N LYS A 58 2.59 16.14 1.26
CA LYS A 58 1.14 16.30 1.46
C LYS A 58 0.66 15.85 2.84
N GLY A 59 1.56 15.38 3.71
CA GLY A 59 1.21 14.85 5.03
C GLY A 59 0.22 13.68 4.98
N LYS A 60 0.29 12.86 3.93
CA LYS A 60 -0.60 11.71 3.79
C LYS A 60 -0.20 10.57 4.73
N ASP A 61 -1.21 9.90 5.27
CA ASP A 61 -1.07 8.66 6.02
C ASP A 61 -0.87 7.48 5.05
N LEU A 62 0.32 6.86 5.11
CA LEU A 62 0.73 5.76 4.24
C LEU A 62 -0.04 4.47 4.54
N GLU A 63 -0.34 4.19 5.81
CA GLU A 63 -1.08 2.99 6.22
C GLU A 63 -2.53 3.07 5.75
N LYS A 64 -3.17 4.22 5.96
CA LYS A 64 -4.53 4.46 5.50
C LYS A 64 -4.64 4.36 3.97
N PHE A 65 -3.63 4.88 3.27
CA PHE A 65 -3.55 4.74 1.81
C PHE A 65 -3.39 3.28 1.38
N ALA A 66 -2.43 2.55 1.98
CA ALA A 66 -2.18 1.16 1.65
C ALA A 66 -3.43 0.30 1.90
N SER A 67 -4.08 0.44 3.05
CA SER A 67 -5.34 -0.27 3.37
C SER A 67 -6.42 -0.03 2.31
N LYS A 68 -6.62 1.22 1.88
CA LYS A 68 -7.58 1.56 0.81
C LYS A 68 -7.20 0.91 -0.52
N MET A 69 -5.92 0.91 -0.89
CA MET A 69 -5.45 0.31 -2.13
C MET A 69 -5.63 -1.21 -2.14
N HIS A 70 -5.28 -1.88 -1.04
CA HIS A 70 -5.49 -3.32 -0.89
C HIS A 70 -6.98 -3.68 -0.93
N SER A 71 -7.84 -2.92 -0.24
CA SER A 71 -9.30 -3.09 -0.30
C SER A 71 -9.86 -2.95 -1.72
N GLU A 72 -9.44 -1.93 -2.46
CA GLU A 72 -9.86 -1.75 -3.85
C GLU A 72 -9.33 -2.87 -4.77
N SER A 73 -8.09 -3.32 -4.56
CA SER A 73 -7.48 -4.42 -5.31
C SER A 73 -8.25 -5.73 -5.09
N THR A 74 -8.51 -6.06 -3.82
CA THR A 74 -9.32 -7.22 -3.42
C THR A 74 -10.73 -7.14 -4.01
N ARG A 75 -11.41 -5.99 -3.91
CA ARG A 75 -12.75 -5.77 -4.44
C ARG A 75 -12.83 -6.01 -5.95
N ARG A 76 -11.80 -5.62 -6.69
CA ARG A 76 -11.72 -5.77 -8.15
C ARG A 76 -11.22 -7.15 -8.60
N GLY A 77 -10.90 -8.06 -7.66
CA GLY A 77 -10.39 -9.39 -7.97
C GLY A 77 -8.91 -9.43 -8.37
N HIS A 78 -8.18 -8.33 -8.16
CA HIS A 78 -6.73 -8.30 -8.32
C HIS A 78 -6.08 -8.81 -7.02
N ALA A 79 -6.06 -10.12 -6.86
CA ALA A 79 -5.46 -10.82 -5.70
C ALA A 79 -3.91 -10.78 -5.69
N SER A 80 -3.28 -10.14 -6.68
CA SER A 80 -1.82 -10.21 -6.89
C SER A 80 -1.00 -9.20 -6.09
N LEU A 81 -1.63 -8.29 -5.33
CA LEU A 81 -0.92 -7.25 -4.56
C LEU A 81 -0.88 -7.52 -3.05
N SER A 82 -1.52 -8.57 -2.53
CA SER A 82 -1.74 -8.68 -1.09
C SER A 82 -0.80 -9.68 -0.40
N THR A 83 0.22 -9.16 0.28
CA THR A 83 0.70 -9.72 1.57
C THR A 83 -0.28 -9.44 2.72
N SER A 84 -1.41 -8.81 2.42
CA SER A 84 -2.55 -8.55 3.28
C SER A 84 -3.56 -9.70 3.22
N GLY A 85 -4.31 -9.88 4.30
CA GLY A 85 -5.33 -10.92 4.44
C GLY A 85 -6.69 -10.30 4.73
N ILE A 86 -7.74 -10.93 4.21
CA ILE A 86 -9.13 -10.55 4.49
C ILE A 86 -9.50 -11.16 5.84
N HIS A 87 -9.95 -10.36 6.81
CA HIS A 87 -10.53 -10.88 8.05
C HIS A 87 -12.03 -10.62 8.05
N SER A 88 -12.81 -11.67 8.27
CA SER A 88 -14.25 -11.56 8.50
C SER A 88 -14.47 -11.23 9.98
N VAL A 89 -15.11 -10.10 10.27
CA VAL A 89 -15.71 -9.83 11.59
C VAL A 89 -17.06 -10.54 11.70
#